data_AF-A0A929H726-F1
#
_entry.id   AF-A0A929H726-F1
#
_cell.length_a   1.000
_cell.length_b   1.000
_cell.length_c   1.000
_cell.angle_alpha   90.00
_cell.angle_beta   90.00
_cell.angle_gamma   90.00
#
_symmetry.space_group_name_H-M   'P 1'
#
loop_
_entity.id
_entity.type
_entity.pdbx_description
1 polymer ?
#
loop_
_entity_poly.entity_id
_entity_poly.type
_entity_poly.pdbx_seq_one_letter_code
_entity_poly.pdbx_strand_id
1 'polypeptide(L)'
;MKQTNLLLLLAVISFLRPVVAQGCDLTLIPINFGAYNMLSGFPLDTTGSIEVNCAVSGIAYRVILGPGKDSAGSLRKMRDSEGIDTLTYNLYTDAARTIIWGDGTVGTVTQSAVSSQIVRRFNIHGRIGAGQNVKPGLYSDQVIVTVEW
;
A
#
# COMPACT_ATOMS: atom_id res chain seq x y z
N MET A 1 55.07 3.11 -53.93
CA MET A 1 54.37 3.18 -52.63
C MET A 1 52.91 3.54 -52.86
N LYS A 2 51.97 2.68 -52.44
CA LYS A 2 50.76 3.01 -51.67
C LYS A 2 49.77 1.84 -51.78
N GLN A 3 49.82 0.95 -50.78
CA GLN A 3 48.73 0.03 -50.47
C GLN A 3 47.58 0.85 -49.89
N THR A 4 46.41 0.76 -50.51
CA THR A 4 45.17 1.38 -50.01
C THR A 4 44.49 0.37 -49.09
N ASN A 5 44.65 0.54 -47.77
CA ASN A 5 43.97 -0.27 -46.76
C ASN A 5 42.48 0.12 -46.73
N LEU A 6 41.61 -0.81 -47.15
CA LEU A 6 40.17 -0.71 -47.02
C LEU A 6 39.77 -1.06 -45.58
N LEU A 7 39.56 -0.04 -44.73
CA LEU A 7 38.96 -0.23 -43.41
C LEU A 7 37.48 -0.62 -43.57
N LEU A 8 37.14 -1.86 -43.23
CA LEU A 8 35.76 -2.30 -43.08
C LEU A 8 35.25 -1.85 -41.71
N LEU A 9 34.52 -0.73 -41.64
CA LEU A 9 33.78 -0.33 -40.44
C LEU A 9 32.53 -1.22 -40.32
N LEU A 10 32.60 -2.27 -39.50
CA LEU A 10 31.42 -3.01 -39.03
C LEU A 10 30.59 -2.07 -38.15
N ALA A 11 29.62 -1.38 -38.74
CA ALA A 11 28.59 -0.67 -37.99
C ALA A 11 27.71 -1.72 -37.29
N VAL A 12 27.98 -1.99 -36.01
CA VAL A 12 27.09 -2.75 -35.15
C VAL A 12 25.88 -1.86 -34.87
N ILE A 13 24.83 -1.98 -35.69
CA ILE A 13 23.57 -1.29 -35.45
C ILE A 13 22.85 -2.05 -34.32
N SER A 14 23.13 -1.71 -33.08
CA SER A 14 22.30 -2.19 -31.97
C SER A 14 20.98 -1.42 -31.95
N PHE A 15 19.97 -1.92 -32.66
CA PHE A 15 18.58 -1.51 -32.48
C PHE A 15 18.04 -2.05 -31.15
N LEU A 16 18.60 -1.62 -30.02
CA LEU A 16 17.96 -1.83 -28.75
C LEU A 16 16.82 -0.84 -28.66
N ARG A 17 15.60 -1.31 -28.96
CA ARG A 17 14.38 -0.55 -28.69
C ARG A 17 14.30 -0.32 -27.18
N PRO A 18 13.91 0.88 -26.71
CA PRO A 18 13.60 1.06 -25.30
C PRO A 18 12.51 0.06 -24.91
N VAL A 19 12.82 -0.83 -23.97
CA VAL A 19 11.81 -1.68 -23.33
C VAL A 19 11.27 -0.87 -22.15
N VAL A 20 9.96 -0.62 -22.15
CA VAL A 20 9.31 -0.08 -20.96
C VAL A 20 9.10 -1.28 -20.04
N ALA A 21 9.67 -1.23 -18.83
CA ALA A 21 9.27 -2.16 -17.78
C ALA A 21 7.78 -1.88 -17.48
N GLN A 22 6.89 -2.73 -17.98
CA GLN A 22 5.45 -2.59 -17.78
C GLN A 22 5.15 -2.95 -16.33
N GLY A 23 4.91 -1.92 -15.51
CA GLY A 23 4.49 -2.05 -14.12
C GLY A 23 3.14 -1.39 -13.87
N CYS A 24 2.69 -1.48 -12.63
CA CYS A 24 1.58 -0.68 -12.13
C CYS A 24 2.11 0.45 -11.26
N ASP A 25 1.65 1.68 -11.51
CA ASP A 25 1.90 2.82 -10.64
C ASP A 25 0.92 2.82 -9.47
N LEU A 26 1.40 3.24 -8.31
CA LEU A 26 0.61 3.33 -7.07
C LEU A 26 0.53 4.77 -6.60
N THR A 27 -0.70 5.23 -6.35
CA THR A 27 -0.95 6.50 -5.65
C THR A 27 -1.72 6.23 -4.36
N LEU A 28 -1.25 6.80 -3.26
CA LEU A 28 -1.80 6.57 -1.92
C LEU A 28 -2.37 7.86 -1.34
N ILE A 29 -3.59 7.79 -0.83
CA ILE A 29 -4.12 8.75 0.14
C ILE A 29 -4.02 8.08 1.51
N PRO A 30 -3.08 8.52 2.37
CA PRO A 30 -2.84 7.86 3.64
C PRO A 30 -4.03 8.01 4.59
N ILE A 31 -4.12 7.09 5.55
CA ILE A 31 -5.07 7.15 6.63
C ILE A 31 -4.65 8.22 7.64
N ASN A 32 -5.53 9.17 7.92
CA ASN A 32 -5.39 10.12 9.01
C ASN A 32 -6.63 10.04 9.90
N PHE A 33 -6.45 9.59 11.14
CA PHE A 33 -7.54 9.48 12.11
C PHE A 33 -7.94 10.83 12.73
N GLY A 34 -7.03 11.81 12.75
CA GLY A 34 -7.25 13.06 13.47
C GLY A 34 -7.20 12.88 14.99
N ALA A 35 -8.01 13.65 15.71
CA ALA A 35 -7.99 13.68 17.17
C ALA A 35 -8.77 12.52 17.80
N TYR A 36 -8.05 11.57 18.40
CA TYR A 36 -8.67 10.51 19.21
C TYR A 36 -9.05 11.01 20.60
N ASN A 37 -10.30 10.78 20.99
CA ASN A 37 -10.80 11.06 22.34
C ASN A 37 -11.28 9.75 23.00
N MET A 38 -10.51 9.26 23.97
CA MET A 38 -10.82 8.03 24.70
C MET A 38 -12.15 8.10 25.47
N LEU A 39 -12.60 9.30 25.86
CA LEU A 39 -13.83 9.53 26.62
C LEU A 39 -15.07 9.68 25.74
N SER A 40 -14.91 9.69 24.41
CA SER A 40 -16.04 9.89 23.49
C SER A 40 -17.06 8.75 23.52
N GLY A 41 -16.64 7.54 23.91
CA GLY A 41 -17.49 6.33 23.87
C GLY A 41 -17.77 5.79 22.47
N PHE A 42 -17.27 6.43 21.42
CA PHE A 42 -17.48 6.04 20.02
C PHE A 42 -16.16 5.67 19.33
N PRO A 43 -16.18 4.74 18.36
CA PRO A 43 -15.01 4.48 17.54
C PRO A 43 -14.66 5.71 16.70
N LEU A 44 -13.36 5.92 16.46
CA LEU A 44 -12.88 6.95 15.54
C LEU A 44 -12.60 6.33 14.18
N ASP A 45 -13.36 6.78 13.20
CA ASP A 45 -13.44 6.20 11.87
C ASP A 45 -12.90 7.18 10.83
N THR A 46 -12.19 6.67 9.82
CA THR A 46 -11.65 7.48 8.71
C THR A 46 -11.55 6.66 7.43
N THR A 47 -11.22 7.32 6.31
CA THR A 47 -11.02 6.69 5.01
C THR A 47 -9.77 7.21 4.32
N GLY A 48 -9.05 6.30 3.67
CA GLY A 48 -7.96 6.58 2.74
C GLY A 48 -8.19 5.80 1.46
N SER A 49 -7.21 5.80 0.54
CA SER A 49 -7.34 5.02 -0.68
C SER A 49 -6.01 4.62 -1.30
N ILE A 50 -6.04 3.53 -2.05
CA ILE A 50 -4.97 3.06 -2.92
C ILE A 50 -5.50 3.12 -4.34
N GLU A 51 -4.79 3.81 -5.21
CA GLU A 51 -5.05 3.82 -6.64
C GLU A 51 -3.96 3.05 -7.35
N VAL A 52 -4.39 2.06 -8.14
CA VAL A 52 -3.50 1.22 -8.95
C VAL A 52 -3.75 1.55 -10.41
N ASN A 53 -2.69 1.93 -11.13
CA ASN A 53 -2.75 2.23 -12.56
C ASN A 53 -1.75 1.35 -13.31
N CYS A 54 -2.24 0.33 -14.02
CA CYS A 54 -1.40 -0.58 -14.78
C CYS A 54 -1.42 -0.20 -16.27
N ALA A 55 -0.24 -0.14 -16.90
CA ALA A 55 -0.11 0.22 -18.31
C ALA A 55 -0.73 -0.81 -19.29
N VAL A 56 -0.97 -2.04 -18.84
CA VAL A 56 -1.43 -3.17 -19.66
C VAL A 56 -2.71 -3.77 -19.08
N SER A 57 -3.66 -4.14 -19.94
CA SER A 57 -4.89 -4.83 -19.56
C SER A 57 -4.66 -6.34 -19.37
N GLY A 58 -5.49 -6.98 -18.54
CA GLY A 58 -5.48 -8.44 -18.36
C GLY A 58 -4.48 -8.95 -17.32
N ILE A 59 -3.65 -8.07 -16.75
CA ILE A 59 -2.79 -8.41 -15.61
C ILE A 59 -3.68 -8.54 -14.36
N ALA A 60 -3.74 -9.74 -13.80
CA ALA A 60 -4.33 -9.98 -12.49
C ALA A 60 -3.33 -9.56 -11.41
N TYR A 61 -3.79 -8.83 -10.40
CA TYR A 61 -2.94 -8.39 -9.30
C TYR A 61 -3.67 -8.43 -7.97
N ARG A 62 -2.89 -8.46 -6.89
CA ARG A 62 -3.35 -8.42 -5.50
C ARG A 62 -2.76 -7.21 -4.80
N VAL A 63 -3.58 -6.53 -4.02
CA VAL A 63 -3.17 -5.43 -3.14
C VAL A 63 -3.18 -5.93 -1.70
N ILE A 64 -1.99 -5.95 -1.13
CA ILE A 64 -1.67 -6.51 0.19
C ILE A 64 -1.32 -5.37 1.13
N LEU A 65 -1.90 -5.38 2.32
CA LEU A 65 -1.49 -4.50 3.41
C LEU A 65 -0.68 -5.30 4.42
N GLY A 66 0.54 -4.84 4.71
CA GLY A 66 1.35 -5.40 5.78
C GLY A 66 0.65 -5.29 7.14
N PRO A 67 1.13 -6.05 8.14
CA PRO A 67 0.55 -6.04 9.48
C PRO A 67 0.85 -4.74 10.25
N GLY A 68 1.80 -3.91 9.80
CA GLY A 68 2.31 -2.77 10.58
C GLY A 68 3.46 -3.18 11.48
N LYS A 69 4.13 -2.22 12.13
CA LYS A 69 5.38 -2.47 12.86
C LYS A 69 5.17 -3.25 14.16
N ASP A 70 4.14 -2.88 14.92
CA ASP A 70 3.90 -3.37 16.29
C ASP A 70 2.64 -4.27 16.40
N SER A 71 2.25 -4.91 15.29
CA SER A 71 1.04 -5.72 15.20
C SER A 71 1.03 -6.90 16.19
N ALA A 72 -0.16 -7.30 16.63
CA ALA A 72 -0.40 -8.54 17.38
C ALA A 72 -1.51 -9.32 16.69
N GLY A 73 -1.14 -10.36 15.94
CA GLY A 73 -2.07 -11.06 15.04
C GLY A 73 -2.61 -10.11 13.95
N SER A 74 -3.93 -10.08 13.75
CA SER A 74 -4.57 -9.14 12.80
C SER A 74 -4.83 -7.76 13.39
N LEU A 75 -4.47 -7.49 14.65
CA LEU A 75 -4.66 -6.19 15.29
C LEU A 75 -3.41 -5.32 15.10
N ARG A 76 -3.56 -4.20 14.40
CA ARG A 76 -2.48 -3.24 14.19
C ARG A 76 -2.34 -2.28 15.36
N LYS A 77 -1.14 -1.72 15.53
CA LYS A 77 -0.82 -0.78 16.61
C LYS A 77 0.00 0.38 16.08
N MET A 78 -0.47 1.59 16.36
CA MET A 78 0.35 2.78 16.26
C MET A 78 1.15 2.96 17.54
N ARG A 79 2.40 3.40 17.41
CA ARG A 79 3.28 3.72 18.53
C ARG A 79 3.35 5.22 18.73
N ASP A 80 3.35 5.67 19.98
CA ASP A 80 3.61 7.06 20.30
C ASP A 80 5.03 7.50 19.94
N SER A 81 5.26 8.80 19.80
CA SER A 81 6.59 9.34 19.47
C SER A 81 7.67 9.04 20.51
N GLU A 82 7.29 8.75 21.76
CA GLU A 82 8.22 8.38 22.84
C GLU A 82 8.56 6.88 22.83
N GLY A 83 7.83 6.06 22.06
CA GLY A 83 8.07 4.62 21.98
C GLY A 83 7.52 3.81 23.16
N ILE A 84 6.71 4.41 24.03
CA ILE A 84 6.24 3.82 25.28
C ILE A 84 4.84 3.21 25.12
N ASP A 85 3.90 3.96 24.53
CA ASP A 85 2.48 3.62 24.52
C ASP A 85 1.99 3.25 23.11
N THR A 86 0.95 2.43 23.02
CA THR A 86 0.40 1.97 21.74
C THR A 86 -1.09 2.16 21.65
N LEU A 87 -1.55 2.63 20.50
CA LEU A 87 -2.96 2.79 20.17
C LEU A 87 -3.35 1.78 19.08
N THR A 88 -4.30 0.90 19.38
CA THR A 88 -4.73 -0.15 18.45
C THR A 88 -5.70 0.37 17.41
N TYR A 89 -5.59 -0.16 16.20
CA TYR A 89 -6.47 0.18 15.08
C TYR A 89 -6.58 -0.98 14.10
N ASN A 90 -7.48 -0.86 13.14
CA ASN A 90 -7.47 -1.74 11.98
C ASN A 90 -7.92 -1.05 10.70
N LEU A 91 -7.58 -1.71 9.58
CA LEU A 91 -7.89 -1.29 8.23
C LEU A 91 -8.80 -2.34 7.58
N TYR A 92 -9.86 -1.89 6.92
CA TYR A 92 -10.93 -2.74 6.43
C TYR A 92 -11.18 -2.48 4.94
N THR A 93 -11.67 -3.51 4.26
CA THR A 93 -12.01 -3.44 2.83
C THR A 93 -13.39 -2.83 2.58
N ASP A 94 -14.25 -2.79 3.61
CA ASP A 94 -15.64 -2.38 3.52
C ASP A 94 -16.00 -1.27 4.51
N ALA A 95 -16.99 -0.46 4.15
CA ALA A 95 -17.45 0.65 4.97
C ALA A 95 -18.11 0.20 6.29
N ALA A 96 -18.63 -1.03 6.37
CA ALA A 96 -19.17 -1.58 7.61
C ALA A 96 -18.06 -2.08 8.56
N ARG A 97 -16.81 -2.14 8.08
CA ARG A 97 -15.61 -2.56 8.82
C ARG A 97 -15.74 -3.97 9.37
N THR A 98 -16.16 -4.87 8.48
CA THR A 98 -16.41 -6.27 8.80
C THR A 98 -15.27 -7.17 8.35
N ILE A 99 -14.50 -6.76 7.33
CA ILE A 99 -13.45 -7.57 6.73
C ILE A 99 -12.11 -6.82 6.86
N ILE A 100 -11.21 -7.36 7.68
CA ILE A 100 -9.88 -6.77 7.91
C ILE A 100 -9.01 -6.97 6.66
N TRP A 101 -8.49 -5.88 6.12
CA TRP A 101 -7.55 -5.91 5.01
C TRP A 101 -6.13 -6.12 5.54
N GLY A 102 -5.45 -7.15 5.04
CA GLY A 102 -4.08 -7.50 5.38
C GLY A 102 -3.38 -8.28 4.28
N ASP A 103 -2.58 -9.26 4.68
CA ASP A 103 -1.75 -10.11 3.83
C ASP A 103 -2.37 -11.48 3.53
N GLY A 104 -3.59 -11.73 4.01
CA GLY A 104 -4.26 -13.02 3.87
C GLY A 104 -3.96 -13.99 5.00
N THR A 105 -3.17 -13.58 6.01
CA THR A 105 -2.87 -14.38 7.20
C THR A 105 -3.65 -13.88 8.41
N VAL A 106 -3.72 -14.70 9.47
CA VAL A 106 -4.35 -14.36 10.76
C VAL A 106 -5.79 -13.81 10.62
N GLY A 107 -6.55 -14.33 9.66
CA GLY A 107 -7.94 -13.94 9.40
C GLY A 107 -8.12 -12.63 8.63
N THR A 108 -7.05 -12.07 8.06
CA THR A 108 -7.14 -10.92 7.14
C THR A 108 -7.37 -11.38 5.71
N VAL A 109 -7.76 -10.45 4.83
CA VAL A 109 -7.92 -10.70 3.40
C VAL A 109 -7.09 -9.74 2.56
N THR A 110 -6.76 -10.14 1.35
CA THR A 110 -6.18 -9.27 0.31
C THR A 110 -7.28 -8.78 -0.63
N GLN A 111 -7.08 -7.66 -1.32
CA GLN A 111 -7.97 -7.22 -2.40
C GLN A 111 -7.36 -7.59 -3.76
N SER A 112 -8.16 -8.08 -4.70
CA SER A 112 -7.68 -8.53 -6.02
C SER A 112 -8.44 -7.81 -7.14
N ALA A 113 -7.77 -7.56 -8.24
CA ALA A 113 -8.39 -7.04 -9.46
C ALA A 113 -7.63 -7.48 -10.71
N VAL A 114 -8.26 -7.28 -11.86
CA VAL A 114 -7.62 -7.44 -13.17
C VAL A 114 -7.56 -6.06 -13.81
N SER A 115 -6.39 -5.67 -14.29
CA SER A 115 -6.20 -4.39 -14.96
C SER A 115 -7.07 -4.28 -16.21
N SER A 116 -7.75 -3.15 -16.35
CA SER A 116 -8.48 -2.76 -17.56
C SER A 116 -7.89 -1.50 -18.20
N GLN A 117 -6.63 -1.15 -17.90
CA GLN A 117 -5.99 0.13 -18.29
C GLN A 117 -6.74 1.37 -17.80
N ILE A 118 -7.48 1.24 -16.71
CA ILE A 118 -8.16 2.33 -16.02
C ILE A 118 -7.66 2.33 -14.58
N VAL A 119 -7.45 3.52 -14.03
CA VAL A 119 -7.09 3.70 -12.62
C VAL A 119 -8.13 3.03 -11.76
N ARG A 120 -7.71 2.04 -10.97
CA ARG A 120 -8.58 1.34 -10.04
C ARG A 120 -8.33 1.85 -8.63
N ARG A 121 -9.38 2.42 -8.02
CA ARG A 121 -9.36 2.84 -6.62
C ARG A 121 -9.86 1.72 -5.70
N PHE A 122 -9.13 1.53 -4.61
CA PHE A 122 -9.51 0.71 -3.46
C PHE A 122 -9.59 1.62 -2.24
N ASN A 123 -10.76 1.67 -1.60
CA ASN A 123 -10.93 2.48 -0.39
C ASN A 123 -10.40 1.70 0.81
N ILE A 124 -9.61 2.37 1.64
CA ILE A 124 -9.17 1.86 2.93
C ILE A 124 -10.11 2.45 3.97
N HIS A 125 -10.79 1.60 4.74
CA HIS A 125 -11.63 2.04 5.86
C HIS A 125 -10.86 1.83 7.16
N GLY A 126 -10.46 2.92 7.84
CA GLY A 126 -9.75 2.85 9.10
C GLY A 126 -10.70 2.94 10.30
N ARG A 127 -10.36 2.24 11.39
CA ARG A 127 -11.02 2.42 12.70
C ARG A 127 -10.04 2.29 13.86
N ILE A 128 -10.16 3.21 14.82
CA ILE A 128 -9.67 3.08 16.19
C ILE A 128 -10.87 2.77 17.08
N GLY A 129 -10.79 1.71 17.90
CA GLY A 129 -11.84 1.36 18.86
C GLY A 129 -11.99 2.42 19.96
N ALA A 130 -13.19 2.56 20.51
CA ALA A 130 -13.45 3.47 21.63
C ALA A 130 -12.73 3.03 22.92
N GLY A 131 -12.51 3.96 23.84
CA GLY A 131 -12.13 3.66 25.23
C GLY A 131 -10.71 3.14 25.45
N GLN A 132 -9.79 3.30 24.50
CA GLN A 132 -8.39 2.95 24.69
C GLN A 132 -7.72 4.01 25.56
N ASN A 133 -7.35 3.61 26.78
CA ASN A 133 -6.64 4.48 27.71
C ASN A 133 -5.16 4.58 27.29
N VAL A 134 -4.83 5.66 26.59
CA VAL A 134 -3.49 5.94 26.10
C VAL A 134 -3.06 7.35 26.50
N LYS A 135 -1.75 7.57 26.64
CA LYS A 135 -1.21 8.90 26.96
C LYS A 135 -1.47 9.89 25.82
N PRO A 136 -1.68 11.19 26.12
CA PRO A 136 -1.69 12.23 25.10
C PRO A 136 -0.36 12.23 24.32
N GLY A 137 -0.43 12.22 22.99
CA GLY A 137 0.74 12.18 22.14
C GLY A 137 0.41 11.94 20.68
N LEU A 138 1.43 11.97 19.82
CA LEU A 138 1.31 11.61 18.41
C LEU A 138 1.57 10.13 18.23
N TYR A 139 0.61 9.41 17.68
CA TYR A 139 0.69 7.98 17.38
C TYR A 139 0.83 7.77 15.89
N SER A 140 1.76 6.90 15.47
CA SER A 140 1.98 6.56 14.06
C SER A 140 2.30 5.07 13.88
N ASP A 141 1.98 4.54 12.70
CA ASP A 141 2.43 3.21 12.23
C ASP A 141 2.80 3.33 10.76
N GLN A 142 3.66 2.43 10.29
CA GLN A 142 4.04 2.31 8.89
C GLN A 142 3.52 0.97 8.34
N VAL A 143 2.42 1.03 7.62
CA VAL A 143 1.87 -0.13 6.90
C VAL A 143 2.40 -0.12 5.47
N ILE A 144 3.12 -1.17 5.10
CA ILE A 144 3.62 -1.35 3.73
C ILE A 144 2.46 -1.83 2.84
N VAL A 145 2.29 -1.19 1.69
CA VAL A 145 1.38 -1.65 0.62
C VAL A 145 2.21 -2.39 -0.41
N THR A 146 1.85 -3.63 -0.70
CA THR A 146 2.47 -4.43 -1.77
C THR A 146 1.44 -4.71 -2.85
N VAL A 147 1.83 -4.50 -4.11
CA VAL A 147 1.04 -4.97 -5.26
C VAL A 147 1.81 -6.07 -5.96
N GLU A 148 1.20 -7.25 -6.03
CA GLU A 148 1.78 -8.46 -6.62
C GLU A 148 1.00 -8.84 -7.89
N TRP A 149 1.71 -9.16 -8.97
CA TRP A 149 1.17 -9.58 -10.27
C TRP A 149 1.98 -10.73 -10.87
#